data_AF-A0A250JL22-F1
#
_entry.id   AF-A0A250JL22-F1
#
_cell.length_a   1.000
_cell.length_b   1.000
_cell.length_c   1.000
_cell.angle_alpha   90.00
_cell.angle_beta   90.00
_cell.angle_gamma   90.00
#
_symmetry.space_group_name_H-M   'P 1'
#
loop_
_entity.id
_entity.type
_entity.pdbx_description
1 polymer ?
#
loop_
_entity_poly.entity_id
_entity_poly.type
_entity_poly.pdbx_seq_one_letter_code
_entity_poly.pdbx_strand_id
1 'polypeptide(L)'
;MRSSPLLAVLCLLGTTHAAASDYKCTGNRVEKAGVTQYTVRRSGMDVAIDKGGNPRGRAVRRGNGYDIEVNGLRVATLEDGVIYRGASRWASVADAQRLSDCPDPIAVTLWVLGQTGGL
;
A
#
# COMPACT_ATOMS: atom_id res chain seq x y z
N MET A 1 -57.37 21.93 -12.70
CA MET A 1 -56.78 21.10 -11.63
C MET A 1 -55.51 20.46 -12.20
N ARG A 2 -54.37 21.15 -12.13
CA ARG A 2 -53.15 20.77 -11.37
C ARG A 2 -52.79 19.26 -11.41
N SER A 3 -51.93 18.95 -12.39
CA SER A 3 -50.76 18.06 -12.43
C SER A 3 -50.61 16.89 -11.44
N SER A 4 -50.22 15.72 -11.96
CA SER A 4 -49.13 14.89 -11.42
C SER A 4 -48.71 13.78 -12.40
N PRO A 5 -47.50 13.81 -12.98
CA PRO A 5 -46.87 12.61 -13.52
C PRO A 5 -46.09 11.88 -12.42
N LEU A 6 -46.42 10.61 -12.21
CA LEU A 6 -45.68 9.69 -11.33
C LEU A 6 -44.21 9.62 -11.75
N LEU A 7 -43.32 10.13 -10.90
CA LEU A 7 -41.87 9.93 -11.00
C LEU A 7 -41.55 8.45 -10.70
N ALA A 8 -41.06 7.72 -11.70
CA ALA A 8 -40.39 6.45 -11.49
C ALA A 8 -38.96 6.72 -10.99
N VAL A 9 -38.70 6.40 -9.73
CA VAL A 9 -37.36 6.43 -9.12
C VAL A 9 -36.60 5.20 -9.60
N LEU A 10 -35.65 5.40 -10.51
CA LEU A 10 -34.71 4.37 -10.96
C LEU A 10 -33.58 4.26 -9.92
N CYS A 11 -33.63 3.23 -9.07
CA CYS A 11 -32.56 2.90 -8.13
C CYS A 11 -31.28 2.50 -8.90
N LEU A 12 -30.33 3.42 -9.02
CA LEU A 12 -28.95 3.13 -9.41
C LEU A 12 -28.29 2.32 -8.28
N LEU A 13 -28.32 1.00 -8.40
CA LEU A 13 -27.43 0.10 -7.67
C LEU A 13 -26.00 0.38 -8.14
N GLY A 14 -25.35 1.33 -7.47
CA GLY A 14 -23.91 1.54 -7.59
C GLY A 14 -23.19 0.30 -7.07
N THR A 15 -22.81 -0.60 -7.97
CA THR A 15 -21.82 -1.63 -7.67
C THR A 15 -20.50 -0.93 -7.42
N THR A 16 -20.19 -0.65 -6.15
CA THR A 16 -18.84 -0.32 -5.74
C THR A 16 -17.99 -1.56 -6.00
N HIS A 17 -17.41 -1.65 -7.20
CA HIS A 17 -16.29 -2.54 -7.44
C HIS A 17 -15.17 -2.02 -6.54
N ALA A 18 -15.09 -2.58 -5.33
CA ALA A 18 -13.90 -2.42 -4.51
C ALA A 18 -12.75 -2.90 -5.39
N ALA A 19 -11.90 -1.98 -5.84
CA ALA A 19 -10.73 -2.33 -6.62
C ALA A 19 -9.93 -3.31 -5.76
N ALA A 20 -9.83 -4.56 -6.22
CA ALA A 20 -9.01 -5.54 -5.56
C ALA A 20 -7.58 -5.00 -5.56
N SER A 21 -6.90 -5.09 -4.42
CA SER A 21 -5.50 -4.69 -4.33
C SER A 21 -4.68 -5.43 -5.40
N ASP A 22 -3.86 -4.69 -6.14
CA ASP A 22 -3.01 -5.25 -7.20
C ASP A 22 -2.06 -6.33 -6.68
N TYR A 23 -1.59 -6.14 -5.45
CA TYR A 23 -0.64 -7.02 -4.80
C TYR A 23 -1.26 -7.69 -3.57
N LYS A 24 -0.83 -8.91 -3.28
CA LYS A 24 -1.23 -9.67 -2.09
C LYS A 24 -0.04 -10.31 -1.42
N CYS A 25 0.01 -10.27 -0.10
CA CYS A 25 0.99 -11.00 0.67
C CYS A 25 0.55 -12.46 0.90
N THR A 26 1.36 -13.41 0.42
CA THR A 26 1.17 -14.85 0.61
C THR A 26 2.43 -15.43 1.26
N GLY A 27 2.40 -15.61 2.59
CA GLY A 27 3.58 -16.04 3.35
C GLY A 27 4.71 -15.00 3.25
N ASN A 28 5.85 -15.38 2.66
CA ASN A 28 6.98 -14.49 2.40
C ASN A 28 7.01 -13.92 0.97
N ARG A 29 5.92 -14.04 0.21
CA ARG A 29 5.82 -13.56 -1.17
C ARG A 29 4.85 -12.41 -1.25
N VAL A 30 5.14 -11.47 -2.14
CA VAL A 30 4.18 -10.48 -2.64
C VAL A 30 3.84 -10.90 -4.07
N GLU A 31 2.58 -11.20 -4.29
CA GLU A 31 2.06 -11.77 -5.53
C GLU A 31 1.15 -10.76 -6.23
N LYS A 32 1.21 -10.73 -7.57
CA LYS A 32 0.27 -10.02 -8.44
C LYS A 32 -0.35 -11.03 -9.39
N ALA A 33 -1.68 -11.14 -9.38
CA ALA A 33 -2.42 -12.14 -10.16
C ALA A 33 -1.87 -13.59 -10.00
N GLY A 34 -1.46 -13.97 -8.78
CA GLY A 34 -0.92 -15.30 -8.47
C GLY A 34 0.56 -15.53 -8.84
N VAL A 35 1.24 -14.52 -9.39
CA VAL A 35 2.67 -14.60 -9.72
C VAL A 35 3.48 -13.82 -8.71
N THR A 36 4.51 -14.44 -8.13
CA THR A 36 5.44 -13.77 -7.21
C THR A 36 6.17 -12.64 -7.92
N GLN A 37 5.98 -11.42 -7.43
CA GLN A 37 6.68 -10.22 -7.90
C GLN A 37 7.87 -9.89 -6.99
N TYR A 38 7.68 -10.06 -5.68
CA TYR A 38 8.68 -9.79 -4.66
C TYR A 38 8.71 -10.88 -3.61
N THR A 39 9.84 -10.98 -2.92
CA THR A 39 9.95 -11.72 -1.67
C THR A 39 10.15 -10.76 -0.51
N VAL A 40 9.60 -11.12 0.63
CA VAL A 40 9.74 -10.38 1.88
C VAL A 40 10.73 -11.10 2.76
N ARG A 41 11.74 -10.38 3.23
CA ARG A 41 12.66 -10.84 4.27
C ARG A 41 12.42 -10.03 5.53
N ARG A 42 12.48 -10.71 6.67
CA ARG A 42 12.32 -10.09 7.98
C ARG A 42 13.59 -10.30 8.80
N SER A 43 13.99 -9.28 9.53
CA SER A 43 15.10 -9.34 10.50
C SER A 43 14.66 -8.61 11.75
N GLY A 44 14.18 -9.35 12.76
CA GLY A 44 13.43 -8.77 13.86
C GLY A 44 12.16 -8.08 13.33
N MET A 45 12.01 -6.78 13.62
CA MET A 45 10.89 -5.96 13.14
C MET A 45 11.15 -5.33 11.77
N ASP A 46 12.38 -5.35 11.27
CA ASP A 46 12.72 -4.79 9.97
C ASP A 46 12.18 -5.68 8.84
N VAL A 47 11.75 -5.03 7.76
CA VAL A 47 11.21 -5.67 6.57
C VAL A 47 12.02 -5.21 5.36
N ALA A 48 12.46 -6.16 4.53
CA ALA A 48 13.04 -5.90 3.23
C ALA A 48 12.17 -6.52 2.14
N ILE A 49 11.97 -5.78 1.06
CA ILE A 49 11.26 -6.22 -0.14
C ILE A 49 12.30 -6.42 -1.24
N ASP A 50 12.50 -7.67 -1.65
CA ASP A 50 13.51 -8.07 -2.60
C ASP A 50 12.86 -8.44 -3.95
N LYS A 51 13.49 -8.05 -5.06
CA LYS A 51 13.14 -8.48 -6.42
C LYS A 51 14.34 -9.21 -7.02
N GLY A 52 14.19 -10.52 -7.24
CA GLY A 52 15.29 -11.37 -7.74
C GLY A 52 16.52 -11.38 -6.83
N GLY A 53 16.31 -11.38 -5.51
CA GLY A 53 17.39 -11.38 -4.51
C GLY A 53 18.05 -10.02 -4.24
N ASN A 54 17.63 -8.96 -4.93
CA ASN A 54 18.14 -7.61 -4.71
C ASN A 54 17.11 -6.79 -3.91
N PRO A 55 17.50 -6.13 -2.81
CA PRO A 55 16.60 -5.29 -2.03
C PRO A 55 16.17 -4.07 -2.85
N ARG A 56 14.87 -3.87 -2.96
CA ARG A 56 14.27 -2.70 -3.62
C ARG A 56 13.85 -1.65 -2.61
N GLY A 57 13.22 -2.07 -1.53
CA GLY A 57 12.81 -1.19 -0.44
C GLY A 57 12.92 -1.88 0.91
N ARG A 58 13.03 -1.09 1.96
CA ARG A 58 13.08 -1.57 3.35
C ARG A 58 12.20 -0.69 4.24
N ALA A 59 11.51 -1.31 5.19
CA ALA A 59 10.99 -0.63 6.36
C ALA A 59 11.88 -0.99 7.55
N VAL A 60 12.54 0.00 8.12
CA VAL A 60 13.48 -0.14 9.24
C VAL A 60 12.83 0.41 10.50
N ARG A 61 12.73 -0.40 11.55
CA ARG A 61 12.03 -0.03 12.77
C ARG A 61 12.75 1.12 13.49
N ARG A 62 11.98 2.15 13.88
CA ARG A 62 12.44 3.31 14.66
C ARG A 62 11.42 3.68 15.72
N GLY A 63 11.71 3.39 16.98
CA GLY A 63 10.76 3.62 18.07
C GLY A 63 9.43 2.88 17.80
N ASN A 64 8.34 3.64 17.67
CA ASN A 64 7.01 3.11 17.36
C ASN A 64 6.65 3.13 15.87
N GLY A 65 7.52 3.69 15.02
CA GLY A 65 7.32 3.81 13.58
C GLY A 65 8.38 3.10 12.75
N TYR A 66 8.44 3.44 11.46
CA TYR A 66 9.45 2.93 10.52
C TYR A 66 10.06 4.05 9.68
N ASP A 67 11.37 3.99 9.45
CA ASP A 67 11.98 4.65 8.29
C ASP A 67 11.71 3.78 7.05
N ILE A 68 11.24 4.37 5.96
CA ILE A 68 11.08 3.68 4.68
C ILE A 68 12.24 4.08 3.77
N GLU A 69 13.02 3.08 3.40
CA GLU A 69 14.22 3.24 2.59
C GLU A 69 14.03 2.67 1.19
N VAL A 70 14.55 3.37 0.19
CA VAL A 70 14.66 2.91 -1.21
C VAL A 70 16.09 3.12 -1.64
N ASN A 71 16.73 2.09 -2.22
CA ASN A 71 18.14 2.10 -2.60
C ASN A 71 19.10 2.56 -1.46
N GLY A 72 18.78 2.20 -0.21
CA GLY A 72 19.58 2.54 0.97
C GLY A 72 19.43 3.98 1.47
N LEU A 73 18.54 4.78 0.87
CA LEU A 73 18.23 6.13 1.31
C LEU A 73 16.85 6.18 1.95
N ARG A 74 16.72 6.88 3.09
CA ARG A 74 15.42 7.15 3.69
C ARG A 74 14.62 8.10 2.79
N VAL A 75 13.45 7.65 2.34
CA VAL A 75 12.55 8.41 1.46
C VAL A 75 11.29 8.87 2.20
N ALA A 76 10.84 8.10 3.19
CA ALA A 76 9.66 8.41 3.97
C ALA A 76 9.78 7.90 5.41
N THR A 77 8.87 8.33 6.29
CA THR A 77 8.64 7.71 7.60
C THR A 77 7.20 7.25 7.72
N LEU A 78 6.96 6.22 8.52
CA LEU A 78 5.64 5.71 8.90
C LEU A 78 5.48 5.88 10.40
N GLU A 79 4.56 6.74 10.81
CA GLU A 79 4.27 7.06 12.21
C GLU A 79 2.76 7.13 12.40
N ASP A 80 2.23 6.41 13.39
CA ASP A 80 0.81 6.41 13.76
C ASP A 80 -0.16 6.22 12.56
N GLY A 81 0.20 5.32 11.64
CA GLY A 81 -0.61 5.01 10.45
C GLY A 81 -0.51 6.05 9.32
N VAL A 82 0.37 7.03 9.45
CA VAL A 82 0.58 8.11 8.49
C VAL A 82 1.97 8.00 7.87
N ILE A 83 2.02 8.16 6.54
CA ILE A 83 3.26 8.17 5.77
C ILE A 83 3.66 9.63 5.58
N TYR A 84 4.87 9.99 6.01
CA TYR A 84 5.42 11.33 5.86
C TYR A 84 6.57 11.35 4.85
N ARG A 85 6.69 12.46 4.12
CA ARG A 85 7.88 12.80 3.33
C ARG A 85 8.46 14.10 3.88
N GLY A 86 9.56 13.99 4.61
CA GLY A 86 10.04 15.08 5.45
C GLY A 86 9.02 15.42 6.54
N ALA A 87 8.70 16.69 6.71
CA ALA A 87 7.69 17.15 7.68
C ALA A 87 6.24 17.10 7.15
N SER A 88 6.05 16.76 5.87
CA SER A 88 4.73 16.80 5.23
C SER A 88 4.09 15.42 5.21
N ARG A 89 2.82 15.36 5.63
CA ARG A 89 1.99 14.18 5.41
C ARG A 89 1.90 13.88 3.92
N TRP A 90 2.17 12.65 3.54
CA TRP A 90 2.16 12.20 2.15
C TRP A 90 0.94 11.31 1.86
N ALA A 91 0.67 10.32 2.71
CA ALA A 91 -0.45 9.39 2.57
C ALA A 91 -0.75 8.70 3.92
N SER A 92 -1.73 7.80 3.93
CA SER A 92 -2.02 6.91 5.06
C SER A 92 -1.68 5.46 4.74
N VAL A 93 -1.56 4.62 5.78
CA VAL A 93 -1.48 3.16 5.63
C VAL A 93 -2.66 2.61 4.84
N ALA A 94 -3.87 3.16 5.05
CA ALA A 94 -5.05 2.74 4.30
C ALA A 94 -4.90 3.01 2.79
N ASP A 95 -4.30 4.14 2.40
CA ASP A 95 -4.02 4.43 0.99
C ASP A 95 -3.03 3.43 0.40
N ALA A 96 -2.00 3.04 1.18
CA ALA A 96 -1.05 2.00 0.78
C ALA A 96 -1.71 0.62 0.67
N GLN A 97 -2.61 0.27 1.58
CA GLN A 97 -3.33 -1.01 1.57
C GLN A 97 -4.34 -1.14 0.43
N ARG A 98 -4.80 -0.03 -0.17
CA ARG A 98 -5.56 -0.10 -1.43
C ARG A 98 -4.73 -0.65 -2.59
N LEU A 99 -3.42 -0.43 -2.58
CA LEU A 99 -2.50 -0.99 -3.59
C LEU A 99 -2.17 -2.46 -3.28
N SER A 100 -2.00 -2.81 -2.01
CA SER A 100 -1.57 -4.13 -1.60
C SER A 100 -2.28 -4.64 -0.35
N ASP A 101 -2.88 -5.83 -0.42
CA ASP A 101 -3.37 -6.58 0.73
C ASP A 101 -2.19 -7.21 1.49
N CYS A 102 -1.52 -6.36 2.28
CA CYS A 102 -0.31 -6.67 3.02
C CYS A 102 -0.28 -5.94 4.37
N PRO A 103 0.44 -6.46 5.38
CA PRO A 103 0.70 -5.75 6.63
C PRO A 103 1.38 -4.41 6.40
N ASP A 104 1.09 -3.43 7.27
CA ASP A 104 1.50 -2.03 7.17
C ASP A 104 2.93 -1.78 6.67
N PRO A 105 4.00 -2.30 7.31
CA PRO A 105 5.36 -2.00 6.85
C PRO A 105 5.64 -2.51 5.43
N ILE A 106 5.00 -3.60 5.00
CA ILE A 106 5.14 -4.12 3.63
C ILE A 106 4.32 -3.24 2.67
N ALA A 107 3.05 -2.99 2.99
CA ALA A 107 2.16 -2.21 2.14
C ALA A 107 2.70 -0.79 1.90
N VAL A 108 3.16 -0.13 2.96
CA VAL A 108 3.76 1.21 2.87
C VAL A 108 5.04 1.19 2.04
N THR A 109 5.91 0.20 2.22
CA THR A 109 7.15 0.11 1.42
C THR A 109 6.84 -0.10 -0.06
N LEU A 110 5.89 -0.97 -0.41
CA LEU A 110 5.44 -1.18 -1.79
C LEU A 110 4.84 0.11 -2.38
N TRP A 111 4.01 0.80 -1.61
CA TRP A 111 3.41 2.06 -2.06
C TRP A 111 4.47 3.12 -2.32
N VAL A 112 5.44 3.30 -1.41
CA VAL A 112 6.56 4.25 -1.60
C VAL A 112 7.40 3.87 -2.82
N LEU A 113 7.72 2.58 -3.00
CA LEU A 113 8.41 2.10 -4.20
C LEU A 113 7.67 2.52 -5.47
N GLY A 114 6.35 2.35 -5.50
CA GLY A 114 5.50 2.77 -6.61
C GLY A 114 5.57 4.26 -6.90
N GLN A 115 5.53 5.09 -5.85
CA GLN A 115 5.66 6.54 -5.99
C GLN A 115 7.04 6.99 -6.47
N THR A 116 8.08 6.19 -6.22
CA THR A 116 9.46 6.48 -6.66
C THR A 116 9.86 5.82 -7.98
N GLY A 117 8.94 5.11 -8.65
CA GLY A 117 9.22 4.40 -9.90
C GLY A 117 10.02 3.10 -9.73
N GLY A 118 9.98 2.50 -8.54
CA GLY A 118 10.73 1.30 -8.16
C GLY A 118 9.94 -0.03 -8.19
N LEU A 119 8.65 -0.01 -8.54
CA LEU A 119 7.83 -1.22 -8.73
C LEU A 119 8.05 -1.83 -10.12
#